data_AF-A0A821R357-F1
#
_entry.id   AF-A0A821R357-F1
#
_cell.length_a   1.000
_cell.length_b   1.000
_cell.length_c   1.000
_cell.angle_alpha   90.00
_cell.angle_beta   90.00
_cell.angle_gamma   90.00
#
_symmetry.space_group_name_H-M   'P 1'
#
loop_
_entity.id
_entity.type
_entity.pdbx_description
1 polymer ?
#
loop_
_entity_poly.entity_id
_entity_poly.type
_entity_poly.pdbx_seq_one_letter_code
_entity_poly.pdbx_strand_id
1 'polypeptide(L)' 'TDRDIDGLTFFLLEQLKAGASLGEALRHGRDLCKLKCLNGAAPVIYGLPVRAR' A
#
# COMPACT_ATOMS: atom_id res chain seq x y z
N THR A 1 11.63 -5.68 -4.66
CA THR A 1 12.96 -5.06 -4.49
C THR A 1 12.78 -3.85 -3.61
N ASP A 2 13.82 -3.48 -2.88
CA ASP A 2 13.84 -2.34 -1.95
C ASP A 2 13.08 -1.11 -2.50
N ARG A 3 13.49 -0.62 -3.67
CA ARG A 3 12.85 0.51 -4.37
C ARG A 3 11.33 0.38 -4.61
N ASP A 4 10.83 -0.81 -4.94
CA ASP A 4 9.39 -1.03 -5.17
C ASP A 4 8.61 -1.02 -3.84
N ILE A 5 9.19 -1.60 -2.78
CA ILE A 5 8.55 -1.66 -1.46
C ILE A 5 8.59 -0.28 -0.79
N ASP A 6 9.69 0.46 -0.91
CA ASP A 6 9.79 1.82 -0.39
C ASP A 6 8.79 2.76 -1.07
N GLY A 7 8.66 2.67 -2.40
CA GLY A 7 7.68 3.45 -3.15
C GLY A 7 6.25 3.15 -2.72
N LEU A 8 5.92 1.86 -2.54
CA LEU A 8 4.62 1.45 -2.02
C LEU A 8 4.39 1.97 -0.58
N THR A 9 5.38 1.85 0.28
CA THR A 9 5.28 2.26 1.69
C THR A 9 5.08 3.77 1.81
N PHE A 10 5.85 4.55 1.04
CA PHE A 10 5.68 6.01 0.99
C PHE A 10 4.28 6.40 0.53
N PHE A 11 3.78 5.77 -0.55
CA PHE A 11 2.43 6.01 -1.04
C PHE A 11 1.36 5.69 0.02
N LEU A 12 1.47 4.53 0.67
CA LEU A 12 0.54 4.12 1.73
C LEU A 12 0.49 5.13 2.87
N LEU A 13 1.64 5.60 3.35
CA LEU A 13 1.72 6.59 4.43
C LEU A 13 1.04 7.90 4.06
N GLU A 14 1.24 8.40 2.83
CA GLU A 14 0.58 9.63 2.37
C GLU A 14 -0.94 9.46 2.24
N GLN A 15 -1.41 8.32 1.73
CA GLN A 15 -2.85 8.03 1.65
C GLN A 15 -3.50 7.92 3.03
N LEU A 16 -2.81 7.28 3.98
CA LEU A 16 -3.30 7.20 5.35
C LEU A 16 -3.37 8.57 6.01
N LYS A 17 -2.35 9.43 5.86
CA LYS A 17 -2.40 10.83 6.34
C LYS A 17 -3.55 11.62 5.71
N ALA A 18 -3.90 11.33 4.46
CA ALA A 18 -5.05 11.92 3.78
C ALA A 18 -6.41 11.32 4.22
N GLY A 19 -6.43 10.36 5.16
CA GLY A 19 -7.64 9.75 5.71
C GLY A 19 -8.20 8.59 4.88
N ALA A 20 -7.45 8.09 3.89
CA ALA A 20 -7.87 6.92 3.12
C ALA A 20 -7.93 5.66 4.01
N SER A 21 -8.75 4.68 3.61
CA SER A 21 -8.71 3.38 4.26
C SER A 21 -7.46 2.61 3.84
N LEU A 22 -6.86 1.87 4.78
CA LEU A 22 -5.65 1.09 4.54
C LEU A 22 -5.85 0.08 3.39
N GLY A 23 -7.02 -0.56 3.32
CA GLY A 23 -7.33 -1.53 2.27
C GLY A 23 -7.45 -0.90 0.89
N GLU A 24 -8.11 0.26 0.76
CA GLU A 24 -8.23 0.97 -0.51
C GLU A 24 -6.88 1.54 -0.96
N ALA A 25 -6.14 2.15 -0.03
CA ALA A 25 -4.79 2.64 -0.29
C ALA A 25 -3.88 1.49 -0.77
N LEU A 26 -3.91 0.33 -0.11
CA LEU A 26 -3.09 -0.79 -0.54
C LEU A 26 -3.48 -1.27 -1.94
N ARG A 27 -4.79 -1.45 -2.22
CA ARG A 27 -5.26 -1.84 -3.55
C ARG A 27 -4.66 -0.95 -4.65
N HIS A 28 -4.72 0.36 -4.49
CA HIS A 28 -4.16 1.31 -5.46
C HIS A 28 -2.63 1.30 -5.48
N GLY A 29 -1.99 1.13 -4.32
CA GLY A 29 -0.54 1.09 -4.22
C GLY A 29 0.09 -0.10 -4.96
N ARG A 30 -0.58 -1.25 -5.02
CA ARG A 30 -0.08 -2.45 -5.72
C ARG A 30 0.22 -2.18 -7.20
N ASP A 31 -0.55 -1.30 -7.83
CA ASP A 31 -0.39 -0.93 -9.24
C ASP A 31 0.82 -0.02 -9.50
N LEU A 32 1.39 0.59 -8.45
CA LEU A 32 2.57 1.46 -8.53
C LEU A 32 3.88 0.67 -8.56
N CYS A 33 3.89 -0.57 -8.05
CA CYS A 33 5.07 -1.42 -8.08
C CYS A 33 5.43 -1.79 -9.53
N LYS A 34 6.71 -1.70 -9.89
CA LYS A 34 7.18 -2.13 -11.22
C LYS A 34 6.96 -3.63 -11.42
N LEU A 35 7.28 -4.43 -10.40
CA LEU A 35 7.01 -5.86 -10.39
C LEU A 35 5.67 -6.13 -9.70
N LYS A 36 4.57 -6.00 -10.44
CA LYS A 36 3.21 -6.13 -9.91
C LYS A 36 2.95 -7.45 -9.19
N CYS A 37 3.38 -8.58 -9.77
CA CYS A 37 3.14 -9.90 -9.18
C CYS A 37 4.19 -10.28 -8.11
N LEU A 38 5.43 -9.80 -8.24
CA LEU A 38 6.50 -10.18 -7.30
C LEU A 38 6.51 -9.30 -6.05
N ASN A 39 6.33 -7.98 -6.24
CA ASN A 39 6.35 -7.00 -5.15
C ASN A 39 4.96 -6.45 -4.85
N GLY A 40 4.17 -6.12 -5.88
CA GLY A 40 2.82 -5.56 -5.68
C GLY A 40 1.85 -6.54 -5.02
N ALA A 41 1.98 -7.84 -5.30
CA ALA A 41 1.11 -8.88 -4.71
C ALA A 41 1.58 -9.37 -3.33
N ALA A 42 2.82 -9.06 -2.92
CA ALA A 42 3.39 -9.54 -1.66
C ALA A 42 2.74 -8.94 -0.39
N PRO A 43 2.41 -7.64 -0.32
CA PRO A 43 1.77 -7.03 0.84
C PRO A 43 0.36 -7.60 1.09
N VAL A 44 0.08 -7.93 2.33
CA VAL A 44 -1.21 -8.45 2.80
C VAL A 44 -1.67 -7.70 4.05
N ILE A 45 -2.98 -7.62 4.25
CA ILE A 45 -3.60 -7.02 5.44
C ILE A 45 -4.37 -8.12 6.15
N TYR A 46 -4.12 -8.28 7.45
CA TYR A 46 -4.94 -9.08 8.35
C TYR A 46 -5.60 -8.15 9.37
N GLY A 47 -6.84 -8.47 9.77
CA GLY A 47 -7.60 -7.70 10.76
C GLY A 47 -8.77 -6.95 10.16
N LEU A 48 -9.15 -5.84 10.80
CA LEU A 48 -10.29 -5.01 10.42
C LEU A 48 -9.86 -3.85 9.51
N PRO A 49 -10.76 -3.31 8.66
CA PRO A 49 -10.48 -2.09 7.91
C PRO A 49 -10.17 -0.91 8.86
N VAL A 50 -9.00 -0.29 8.68
CA VAL A 50 -8.56 0.87 9.48
C VAL A 50 -8.47 2.12 8.60
N ARG A 51 -8.82 3.26 9.20
CA ARG A 51 -8.54 4.61 8.68
C ARG A 51 -7.70 5.34 9.71
N ALA A 52 -6.67 6.07 9.27
CA ALA A 52 -5.96 6.96 10.18
C ALA A 52 -6.84 8.17 10.51
N ARG A 53 -6.75 8.65 11.75
CA ARG A 53 -7.55 9.73 12.30
C ARG A 53 -6.67 10.93 12.61
#